data_AF-A0A5T2TRN6-F1
#
_entry.id   AF-A0A5T2TRN6-F1
#
_cell.length_a   1.000
_cell.length_b   1.000
_cell.length_c   1.000
_cell.angle_alpha   90.00
_cell.angle_beta   90.00
_cell.angle_gamma   90.00
#
_symmetry.space_group_name_H-M   'P 1'
#
loop_
_entity.id
_entity.type
_entity.pdbx_description
1 polymer ?
#
loop_
_entity_poly.entity_id
_entity_poly.type
_entity_poly.pdbx_seq_one_letter_code
_entity_poly.pdbx_strand_id
1 'polypeptide(L)'
;MTTITREQALKIIEAADEVISALAGTNEDVHPGSDNMLRLWDDLNDRYAPPEVVRELARIVLASLEAEPVAWMHVNNGIGIPAITRSKDVAESWLSKGWYVQPLHLAQPASKL
;
A
#
# COMPACT_ATOMS: atom_id res chain seq x y z
N MET A 1 -19.88 5.25 6.11
CA MET A 1 -18.52 4.76 5.82
C MET A 1 -17.58 5.89 6.18
N THR A 2 -16.71 5.71 7.17
CA THR A 2 -15.71 6.72 7.54
C THR A 2 -14.55 6.59 6.57
N THR A 3 -14.30 7.62 5.77
CA THR A 3 -13.17 7.65 4.86
C THR A 3 -11.91 7.97 5.63
N ILE A 4 -10.90 7.08 5.58
CA ILE A 4 -9.58 7.38 6.13
C ILE A 4 -8.93 8.46 5.29
N THR A 5 -8.54 9.57 5.94
CA THR A 5 -7.88 10.69 5.25
C THR A 5 -6.39 10.44 5.10
N ARG A 6 -5.73 11.15 4.17
CA ARG A 6 -4.27 11.12 4.05
C ARG A 6 -3.58 11.52 5.36
N GLU A 7 -4.10 12.54 6.05
CA GLU A 7 -3.53 12.99 7.32
C GLU A 7 -3.64 11.91 8.41
N GLN A 8 -4.78 11.23 8.49
CA GLN A 8 -4.95 10.13 9.43
C GLN A 8 -4.00 8.96 9.10
N ALA A 9 -3.88 8.60 7.82
CA ALA A 9 -2.96 7.55 7.39
C ALA A 9 -1.50 7.89 7.75
N LEU A 10 -1.06 9.14 7.57
CA LEU A 10 0.27 9.57 7.97
C LEU A 10 0.49 9.47 9.47
N LYS A 11 -0.47 9.91 10.29
CA LYS A 11 -0.38 9.80 11.76
C LYS A 11 -0.28 8.35 12.23
N ILE A 12 -0.98 7.43 11.58
CA ILE A 12 -0.89 5.99 11.86
C ILE A 12 0.52 5.47 11.53
N ILE A 13 1.07 5.87 10.39
CA ILE A 13 2.44 5.47 9.97
C ILE A 13 3.47 6.02 10.96
N GLU A 14 3.43 7.32 11.27
CA GLU A 14 4.36 7.96 12.21
C GLU A 14 4.31 7.30 13.60
N ALA A 15 3.11 7.08 14.15
CA ALA A 15 2.97 6.40 15.44
C ALA A 15 3.45 4.94 15.40
N ALA A 16 3.21 4.22 14.30
CA ALA A 16 3.73 2.86 14.12
C ALA A 16 5.27 2.85 14.03
N ASP A 17 5.87 3.80 13.32
CA ASP A 17 7.32 3.93 13.19
C ASP A 17 7.98 4.27 14.54
N GLU A 18 7.35 5.10 15.37
CA GLU A 18 7.81 5.38 16.74
C GLU A 18 7.81 4.12 17.61
N VAL A 19 6.72 3.34 17.57
CA VAL A 19 6.60 2.05 18.28
C VAL A 19 7.66 1.06 17.79
N ILE A 20 7.83 0.92 16.47
CA ILE A 20 8.81 0.00 15.85
C ILE A 20 10.23 0.39 16.27
N SER A 21 10.56 1.68 16.20
CA SER A 21 11.88 2.20 16.60
C SER A 21 12.14 2.00 18.09
N ALA A 22 11.13 2.20 18.95
CA ALA A 22 11.24 1.97 20.38
C ALA A 22 11.49 0.49 20.67
N LEU A 23 10.73 -0.43 20.05
CA LEU A 23 10.93 -1.88 20.19
C LEU A 23 12.31 -2.35 19.69
N ALA A 24 12.83 -1.73 18.64
CA ALA A 24 14.16 -2.00 18.12
C ALA A 24 15.29 -1.45 19.01
N GLY A 25 14.97 -0.64 20.03
CA GLY A 25 15.94 0.03 20.88
C GLY A 25 16.70 1.15 20.16
N THR A 26 16.17 1.64 19.03
CA THR A 26 16.76 2.72 18.23
C THR A 26 16.07 4.07 18.44
N ASN A 27 15.01 4.10 19.25
CA ASN A 27 14.39 5.34 19.70
C ASN A 27 15.21 5.92 20.86
N GLU A 28 15.67 7.16 20.70
CA GLU A 28 16.52 7.85 21.68
C GLU A 28 15.75 8.21 22.97
N ASP A 29 14.43 8.41 22.88
CA ASP A 29 13.59 8.93 23.96
C ASP A 29 12.80 7.84 24.69
N VAL A 30 12.56 6.70 24.05
CA VAL A 30 11.67 5.64 24.56
C VAL A 30 12.36 4.27 24.53
N HIS A 31 12.59 3.71 25.72
CA HIS A 31 13.06 2.34 25.89
C HIS A 31 11.87 1.35 25.92
N PRO A 32 11.96 0.14 25.33
CA PRO A 32 10.85 -0.81 25.27
C PRO A 32 10.23 -1.17 26.63
N GLY A 33 11.04 -1.20 27.68
CA GLY A 33 10.59 -1.51 29.05
C GLY A 33 10.12 -0.30 29.87
N SER A 34 10.02 0.89 29.27
CA SER A 34 9.61 2.11 29.97
C SER A 34 8.11 2.35 29.92
N ASP A 35 7.57 3.08 30.89
CA ASP A 35 6.15 3.49 30.89
C ASP A 35 5.79 4.35 29.66
N ASN A 36 6.77 5.06 29.08
CA ASN A 36 6.59 5.81 27.84
C ASN A 36 6.22 4.90 26.65
N MET A 37 6.56 3.61 26.70
CA MET A 37 6.14 2.63 25.70
C MET A 37 4.62 2.42 25.69
N LEU A 38 3.99 2.44 26.87
CA LEU A 38 2.52 2.33 26.98
C LEU A 38 1.85 3.50 26.26
N ARG A 39 2.39 4.72 26.41
CA ARG A 39 1.88 5.91 25.72
C ARG A 39 1.95 5.78 24.19
N LEU A 40 3.03 5.23 23.64
CA LEU A 40 3.14 5.00 22.20
C LEU A 40 2.09 3.99 21.71
N TRP A 41 1.85 2.92 22.47
CA TRP A 41 0.79 1.97 22.15
C TRP A 41 -0.61 2.58 22.24
N ASP A 42 -0.88 3.40 23.25
CA ASP A 42 -2.16 4.10 23.40
C ASP A 42 -2.38 5.09 22.23
N ASP A 43 -1.34 5.85 21.86
CA ASP A 43 -1.40 6.77 20.73
C ASP A 43 -1.73 6.01 19.43
N LEU A 44 -1.04 4.90 19.17
CA LEU A 44 -1.29 4.07 17.99
C LEU A 44 -2.68 3.41 18.02
N ASN A 45 -3.02 2.70 19.09
CA ASN A 45 -4.20 1.82 19.13
C ASN A 45 -5.50 2.55 19.47
N ASP A 46 -5.46 3.57 20.32
CA ASP A 46 -6.69 4.23 20.79
C ASP A 46 -6.98 5.50 20.01
N ARG A 47 -5.94 6.25 19.58
CA ARG A 47 -6.14 7.53 18.89
C ARG A 47 -6.11 7.42 17.39
N TYR A 48 -5.12 6.72 16.83
CA TYR A 48 -4.87 6.77 15.39
C TYR A 48 -5.43 5.57 14.63
N ALA A 49 -5.29 4.36 15.17
CA ALA A 49 -5.71 3.10 14.57
C ALA A 49 -6.62 2.25 15.49
N PRO A 50 -7.78 2.78 15.93
CA PRO A 50 -8.77 1.95 16.62
C PRO A 50 -9.31 0.83 15.71
N PRO A 51 -9.95 -0.21 16.27
CA PRO A 51 -10.37 -1.39 15.51
C PRO A 51 -11.17 -1.10 14.23
N GLU A 52 -12.03 -0.08 14.23
CA GLU A 52 -12.79 0.35 13.05
C GLU A 52 -11.90 0.87 11.93
N VAL A 53 -10.84 1.61 12.28
CA VAL A 53 -9.85 2.14 11.35
C VAL A 53 -8.99 1.02 10.81
N VAL A 54 -8.51 0.10 11.66
CA VAL A 54 -7.75 -1.09 11.24
C VAL A 54 -8.55 -1.94 10.25
N ARG A 55 -9.84 -2.16 10.53
CA ARG A 55 -10.72 -2.89 9.62
C ARG A 55 -10.90 -2.17 8.28
N GLU A 56 -11.03 -0.85 8.29
CA GLU A 56 -11.16 -0.06 7.07
C GLU A 56 -9.86 -0.05 6.25
N LEU A 57 -8.69 0.07 6.91
CA LEU A 57 -7.38 -0.10 6.27
C LEU A 57 -7.26 -1.47 5.60
N ALA A 58 -7.61 -2.54 6.31
CA ALA A 58 -7.58 -3.90 5.75
C ALA A 58 -8.50 -4.03 4.53
N ARG A 59 -9.69 -3.42 4.55
CA ARG A 59 -10.60 -3.42 3.40
C ARG A 59 -10.03 -2.67 2.21
N ILE A 60 -9.45 -1.49 2.43
CA ILE A 60 -8.83 -0.68 1.37
C ILE A 60 -7.64 -1.42 0.76
N VAL A 61 -6.78 -2.02 1.60
CA VAL A 61 -5.63 -2.81 1.15
C VAL A 61 -6.10 -4.02 0.34
N LEU A 62 -7.11 -4.75 0.81
CA LEU A 62 -7.67 -5.88 0.06
C LEU A 62 -8.21 -5.45 -1.30
N ALA A 63 -9.00 -4.38 -1.35
CA ALA A 63 -9.52 -3.84 -2.61
C ALA A 63 -8.40 -3.39 -3.56
N SER A 64 -7.29 -2.86 -3.05
CA SER A 64 -6.11 -2.51 -3.83
C SER A 64 -5.38 -3.76 -4.37
N LEU A 65 -5.25 -4.81 -3.55
CA LEU A 65 -4.63 -6.08 -3.92
C LEU A 65 -5.43 -6.86 -4.98
N GLU A 66 -6.76 -6.73 -4.94
CA GLU A 66 -7.71 -7.38 -5.86
C GLU A 66 -8.03 -6.51 -7.09
N ALA A 67 -7.47 -5.31 -7.20
CA ALA A 67 -7.78 -4.39 -8.29
C ALA A 67 -7.29 -4.94 -9.63
N GLU A 68 -8.23 -5.18 -10.55
CA GLU A 68 -7.91 -5.50 -11.94
C GLU A 68 -7.15 -4.34 -12.62
N PRO A 69 -6.24 -4.63 -13.58
CA PRO A 69 -5.57 -3.59 -14.36
C PRO A 69 -6.59 -2.74 -15.13
N VAL A 70 -6.37 -1.43 -15.18
CA VAL A 70 -7.15 -0.50 -16.01
C VAL A 70 -6.60 -0.33 -17.41
N ALA A 71 -5.35 -0.74 -17.64
CA ALA A 71 -4.69 -0.77 -18.93
C ALA A 71 -3.52 -1.76 -18.93
N TRP A 72 -2.98 -2.00 -20.11
CA TRP A 72 -1.80 -2.83 -20.34
C TRP A 72 -0.84 -2.12 -21.29
N MET A 73 0.45 -2.22 -21.02
CA MET A 73 1.51 -1.51 -21.74
C MET A 73 2.55 -2.48 -22.29
N HIS A 74 3.01 -2.23 -23.51
CA HIS A 74 4.15 -2.90 -24.12
C HIS A 74 5.15 -1.87 -24.66
N VAL A 75 6.40 -1.93 -24.20
CA VAL A 75 7.45 -0.92 -24.51
C VAL A 75 8.38 -1.37 -25.64
N ASN A 76 8.54 -2.68 -25.86
CA ASN A 76 9.52 -3.24 -26.81
C ASN A 76 8.94 -3.49 -28.20
N ASN A 77 8.23 -2.52 -28.76
CA ASN A 77 7.59 -2.64 -30.08
C ASN A 77 8.50 -2.25 -31.28
N GLY A 78 9.79 -2.04 -31.05
CA GLY A 78 10.75 -1.62 -32.08
C GLY A 78 10.64 -0.15 -32.54
N ILE A 79 9.69 0.61 -31.99
CA ILE A 79 9.43 2.03 -32.34
C ILE A 79 9.92 2.97 -31.22
N GLY A 80 10.20 2.43 -30.03
CA GLY A 80 10.63 3.22 -28.86
C GLY A 80 9.50 4.02 -28.21
N ILE A 81 8.25 3.79 -28.60
CA ILE A 81 7.05 4.42 -28.04
C ILE A 81 6.17 3.32 -27.44
N PRO A 82 5.76 3.40 -26.16
CA PRO A 82 4.90 2.38 -25.56
C PRO A 82 3.56 2.25 -26.28
N ALA A 83 3.14 1.02 -26.58
CA ALA A 83 1.78 0.71 -26.96
C ALA A 83 0.95 0.47 -25.69
N ILE A 84 -0.17 1.18 -25.55
CA ILE A 84 -1.07 1.06 -24.39
C ILE A 84 -2.47 0.67 -24.88
N THR A 85 -3.09 -0.31 -24.22
CA THR A 85 -4.47 -0.73 -24.48
C THR A 85 -5.29 -0.78 -23.19
N ARG A 86 -6.58 -0.50 -23.29
CA ARG A 86 -7.57 -0.77 -22.23
C ARG A 86 -8.38 -2.04 -22.49
N SER A 87 -8.16 -2.73 -23.61
CA SER A 87 -8.80 -4.00 -23.92
C SER A 87 -7.96 -5.15 -23.39
N LYS A 88 -8.57 -5.97 -22.52
CA LYS A 88 -7.98 -7.19 -22.00
C LYS A 88 -7.66 -8.17 -23.12
N ASP A 89 -8.57 -8.35 -24.08
CA ASP A 89 -8.36 -9.24 -25.23
C ASP A 89 -7.14 -8.84 -26.07
N VAL A 90 -6.91 -7.53 -26.25
CA VAL A 90 -5.71 -7.04 -26.94
C VAL A 90 -4.45 -7.34 -26.13
N ALA A 91 -4.48 -7.15 -24.82
CA ALA A 91 -3.37 -7.46 -23.94
C ALA A 91 -3.05 -8.98 -23.92
N GLU A 92 -4.07 -9.83 -23.86
CA GLU A 92 -3.94 -11.29 -23.97
C GLU A 92 -3.41 -11.72 -25.35
N SER A 93 -3.82 -11.03 -26.42
CA SER A 93 -3.25 -11.23 -27.76
C SER A 93 -1.76 -10.88 -27.80
N TRP A 94 -1.32 -9.82 -27.11
CA TRP A 94 0.10 -9.49 -26.99
C TRP A 94 0.87 -10.54 -26.18
N LEU A 95 0.32 -10.96 -25.03
CA LEU A 95 0.90 -12.02 -24.19
C LEU A 95 1.05 -13.34 -24.95
N SER A 96 0.03 -13.76 -25.71
CA SER A 96 0.08 -14.99 -26.51
C SER A 96 1.11 -14.95 -27.64
N LYS A 97 1.53 -13.75 -28.08
CA LYS A 97 2.66 -13.55 -29.01
C LYS A 97 4.03 -13.55 -28.32
N GLY A 98 4.07 -13.78 -26.99
CA GLY A 98 5.29 -13.74 -26.19
C GLY A 98 5.80 -12.34 -25.89
N TRP A 99 4.97 -11.30 -26.05
CA TRP A 99 5.39 -9.94 -25.74
C TRP A 99 5.36 -9.70 -24.24
N TYR A 100 6.34 -8.95 -23.74
CA TYR A 100 6.27 -8.45 -22.37
C TYR A 100 5.15 -7.42 -22.26
N VAL A 101 4.14 -7.71 -21.42
CA VAL A 101 2.99 -6.84 -21.19
C VAL A 101 2.93 -6.48 -19.71
N GLN A 102 3.05 -5.19 -19.42
CA GLN A 102 2.94 -4.65 -18.07
C GLN A 102 1.49 -4.22 -17.79
N PRO A 103 0.82 -4.80 -16.78
CA PRO A 103 -0.47 -4.29 -16.32
C PRO A 103 -0.29 -2.93 -15.63
N LEU A 104 -1.24 -2.02 -15.86
CA LEU A 104 -1.29 -0.69 -15.26
C LEU A 104 -2.54 -0.61 -14.37
N HIS A 105 -2.36 -0.28 -13.10
CA HIS A 105 -3.43 -0.13 -12.12
C HIS A 105 -3.58 1.33 -11.72
N LEU A 106 -4.77 1.74 -11.26
CA LEU A 106 -5.02 3.12 -10.79
C LEU A 106 -4.20 3.47 -9.55
N ALA A 107 -4.04 2.51 -8.66
CA ALA A 107 -3.07 2.52 -7.58
C ALA A 107 -2.21 1.26 -7.76
N GLN A 108 -0.91 1.35 -7.50
CA GLN A 108 -0.11 0.13 -7.45
C GLN A 108 -0.71 -0.77 -6.35
N PRO A 109 -1.00 -2.05 -6.67
CA PRO A 109 -1.39 -2.98 -5.63
C PRO A 109 -0.26 -3.01 -4.60
N ALA A 110 -0.63 -3.06 -3.32
CA ALA A 110 0.36 -3.28 -2.27
C ALA A 110 1.20 -4.50 -2.67
N SER A 111 2.53 -4.41 -2.58
CA SER A 111 3.39 -5.53 -3.00
C SER A 111 2.96 -6.78 -2.24
N LYS A 112 2.75 -7.90 -2.93
CA LYS A 112 2.57 -9.21 -2.28
C LYS A 112 3.90 -9.53 -1.61
N LEU A 113 4.02 -9.26 -0.31
CA LEU A 113 5.14 -9.70 0.53
C LEU A 113 5.23 -11.22 0.54
#